data_AF-A0A164NZE6-F1
#
_entry.id   AF-A0A164NZE6-F1
#
_cell.length_a   1.000
_cell.length_b   1.000
_cell.length_c   1.000
_cell.angle_alpha   90.00
_cell.angle_beta   90.00
_cell.angle_gamma   90.00
#
_symmetry.space_group_name_H-M   'P 1'
#
loop_
_entity.id
_entity.type
_entity.pdbx_description
1 polymer ?
#
loop_
_entity_poly.entity_id
_entity_poly.type
_entity_poly.pdbx_seq_one_letter_code
_entity_poly.pdbx_strand_id
1 'polypeptide(L)'
;MNWTEYKKSITALTQEEIAYIEFKAELVFERIQQGLTQHDMAKTTGLKQSAIARFESHGCSIPNMKTILTYTRALGKELTIK
;
A
#
# COMPACT_ATOMS: atom_id res chain seq x y z
N MET A 1 30.40 -17.34 14.33
CA MET A 1 29.13 -16.59 14.41
C MET A 1 28.34 -17.13 15.60
N ASN A 2 27.98 -16.27 16.55
CA ASN A 2 27.16 -16.64 17.71
C ASN A 2 25.69 -16.77 17.29
N TRP A 3 25.01 -17.85 17.68
CA TRP A 3 23.58 -18.06 17.45
C TRP A 3 22.71 -16.86 17.85
N THR A 4 23.06 -16.16 18.93
CA THR A 4 22.33 -14.98 19.40
C THR A 4 22.42 -13.79 18.45
N GLU A 5 23.51 -13.68 17.69
CA GLU A 5 23.69 -12.66 16.65
C GLU A 5 22.96 -13.06 15.36
N TYR A 6 23.07 -14.33 14.97
CA TYR A 6 22.40 -14.87 13.79
C TYR A 6 20.87 -14.79 13.91
N LYS A 7 20.31 -15.09 15.08
CA LYS A 7 18.86 -14.97 15.33
C LYS A 7 18.34 -13.53 15.16
N LYS A 8 19.16 -12.51 15.47
CA LYS A 8 18.79 -11.10 15.26
C LYS A 8 18.78 -10.71 13.79
N SER A 9 19.54 -11.41 12.95
CA SER A 9 19.50 -11.23 11.49
C SER A 9 18.33 -11.96 10.80
N ILE A 10 17.63 -12.86 11.50
CA ILE A 10 16.40 -13.47 11.00
C ILE A 10 15.26 -12.48 11.25
N THR A 11 14.95 -11.65 10.25
CA THR A 11 13.77 -10.79 10.26
C THR A 11 12.67 -11.42 9.40
N ALA A 12 11.42 -11.44 9.91
CA ALA A 12 10.28 -11.97 9.16
C ALA A 12 9.90 -11.12 7.94
N LEU A 13 10.32 -9.84 7.94
CA LEU A 13 10.20 -8.88 6.86
C LEU A 13 11.52 -8.13 6.69
N THR A 14 11.84 -7.77 5.45
CA THR A 14 12.93 -6.86 5.09
C THR A 14 12.54 -5.41 5.35
N GLN A 15 13.52 -4.50 5.40
CA GLN A 15 13.25 -3.07 5.56
C GLN A 15 12.41 -2.50 4.41
N GLU A 16 12.62 -3.00 3.19
CA GLU A 16 11.86 -2.60 2.00
C GLU A 16 10.40 -3.02 2.11
N GLU A 17 10.12 -4.24 2.59
CA GLU A 17 8.75 -4.72 2.82
C GLU A 17 8.03 -3.89 3.89
N ILE A 18 8.72 -3.51 4.97
CA ILE A 18 8.17 -2.64 6.01
C ILE A 18 7.82 -1.28 5.42
N ALA A 19 8.75 -0.63 4.72
CA ALA A 19 8.53 0.68 4.10
C ALA A 19 7.37 0.64 3.09
N TYR A 20 7.25 -0.45 2.33
CA TYR A 20 6.14 -0.66 1.41
C TYR A 20 4.78 -0.78 2.13
N ILE A 21 4.73 -1.54 3.23
CA ILE A 21 3.51 -1.70 4.04
C ILE A 21 3.08 -0.36 4.63
N GLU A 22 4.02 0.40 5.20
CA GLU A 22 3.77 1.73 5.78
C GLU A 22 3.23 2.69 4.72
N PHE A 23 3.91 2.80 3.58
CA PHE A 23 3.48 3.64 2.47
C PHE A 23 2.07 3.30 1.98
N LYS A 24 1.75 2.00 1.84
CA LYS A 24 0.41 1.57 1.45
C LYS A 24 -0.61 1.91 2.53
N ALA A 25 -0.28 1.69 3.81
CA ALA A 25 -1.17 2.00 4.92
C ALA A 25 -1.51 3.50 4.96
N GLU A 26 -0.55 4.38 4.67
CA GLU A 26 -0.79 5.83 4.57
C GLU A 26 -1.79 6.17 3.46
N LEU A 27 -1.69 5.56 2.28
CA LEU A 27 -2.65 5.77 1.20
C LEU A 27 -4.07 5.35 1.59
N VAL A 28 -4.21 4.20 2.26
CA VAL A 28 -5.51 3.70 2.73
C VAL A 28 -6.05 4.57 3.85
N PHE A 29 -5.18 5.03 4.75
CA PHE A 29 -5.55 5.94 5.82
C PHE A 29 -6.07 7.27 5.27
N GLU A 30 -5.38 7.86 4.30
CA GLU A 30 -5.83 9.07 3.61
C GLU A 30 -7.21 8.89 2.98
N ARG A 31 -7.47 7.76 2.29
CA ARG A 31 -8.81 7.43 1.77
C ARG A 31 -9.86 7.50 2.87
N ILE A 32 -9.58 6.88 4.02
CA ILE A 32 -10.50 6.83 5.16
C ILE A 32 -10.72 8.23 5.74
N GLN A 33 -9.67 9.05 5.85
CA GLN A 33 -9.77 10.44 6.31
C GLN A 33 -10.63 11.31 5.38
N GLN A 34 -10.58 11.05 4.08
CA GLN A 34 -11.46 11.70 3.09
C GLN A 34 -12.91 11.18 3.11
N GLY A 35 -13.22 10.16 3.92
CA GLY A 35 -14.55 9.56 4.00
C GLY A 35 -14.94 8.75 2.76
N LEU A 36 -13.99 8.44 1.87
CA LEU A 36 -14.26 7.73 0.62
C LEU A 36 -14.42 6.23 0.86
N THR A 37 -15.43 5.61 0.28
CA THR A 37 -15.57 4.15 0.30
C THR A 37 -14.70 3.49 -0.79
N GLN A 38 -14.47 2.18 -0.70
CA GLN A 38 -13.81 1.43 -1.78
C GLN A 38 -14.62 1.48 -3.09
N HIS A 39 -15.95 1.65 -3.00
CA HIS A 39 -16.81 1.84 -4.17
C HIS A 39 -16.59 3.20 -4.83
N ASP A 40 -16.39 4.25 -4.03
CA ASP A 40 -16.08 5.58 -4.54
C ASP A 40 -14.71 5.57 -5.24
N MET A 41 -13.72 4.92 -4.65
CA MET A 41 -12.43 4.71 -5.29
C MET A 41 -12.55 3.92 -6.60
N ALA A 42 -13.39 2.88 -6.64
CA ALA A 42 -13.62 2.11 -7.86
C ALA A 42 -14.19 2.98 -8.99
N LYS A 43 -15.16 3.86 -8.68
CA LYS A 43 -15.70 4.83 -9.64
C LYS A 43 -14.64 5.80 -10.15
N THR A 44 -13.85 6.40 -9.25
CA THR A 44 -12.86 7.42 -9.61
C THR A 44 -11.67 6.84 -10.36
N THR A 45 -11.23 5.64 -9.99
CA THR A 45 -10.08 4.96 -10.62
C THR A 45 -10.44 4.23 -11.91
N GLY A 46 -11.73 3.91 -12.13
CA GLY A 46 -12.19 3.00 -13.18
C GLY A 46 -11.85 1.52 -12.94
N LEU A 47 -11.33 1.18 -11.76
CA LEU A 47 -11.02 -0.20 -11.38
C LEU A 47 -12.26 -0.88 -10.77
N LYS A 48 -12.28 -2.22 -10.77
CA LYS A 48 -13.30 -2.97 -10.03
C LYS A 48 -13.10 -2.76 -8.52
N GLN A 49 -14.18 -2.67 -7.75
CA GLN A 49 -14.10 -2.59 -6.28
C GLN A 49 -13.30 -3.74 -5.66
N SER A 50 -13.38 -4.95 -6.24
CA SER A 50 -12.55 -6.08 -5.80
C SER A 50 -11.05 -5.87 -6.01
N ALA A 51 -10.65 -5.10 -7.04
CA ALA A 51 -9.25 -4.71 -7.24
C ALA A 51 -8.80 -3.67 -6.20
N ILE A 52 -9.68 -2.74 -5.81
CA ILE A 52 -9.44 -1.81 -4.70
C ILE A 52 -9.28 -2.58 -3.39
N ALA A 53 -10.21 -3.48 -3.06
CA ALA A 53 -10.12 -4.30 -1.85
C ALA A 53 -8.84 -5.15 -1.82
N ARG A 54 -8.45 -5.72 -2.96
CA ARG A 54 -7.17 -6.45 -3.10
C ARG A 54 -5.98 -5.55 -2.85
N PHE A 55 -5.97 -4.33 -3.42
CA PHE A 55 -4.94 -3.33 -3.18
C PHE A 55 -4.81 -3.01 -1.68
N GLU A 56 -5.93 -2.89 -0.94
CA GLU A 56 -5.94 -2.54 0.49
C GLU A 56 -5.69 -3.73 1.43
N SER A 57 -5.84 -4.98 0.97
CA SER A 57 -5.74 -6.17 1.82
C SER A 57 -4.32 -6.45 2.35
N HIS A 58 -4.22 -7.01 3.55
CA HIS A 58 -2.97 -7.26 4.27
C HIS A 58 -2.07 -8.37 3.69
N GLY A 59 -2.55 -9.16 2.72
CA GLY A 59 -1.88 -10.39 2.28
C GLY A 59 -1.76 -10.56 0.77
N CYS A 60 -1.85 -9.47 -0.02
CA CYS A 60 -1.81 -9.57 -1.47
C CYS A 60 -0.57 -8.93 -2.11
N SER A 61 -0.18 -9.48 -3.26
CA SER A 61 0.99 -9.10 -4.05
C SER A 61 1.16 -7.59 -4.15
N ILE A 62 2.43 -7.14 -4.07
CA ILE A 62 2.82 -5.76 -4.32
C ILE A 62 2.19 -5.33 -5.68
N PRO A 63 1.26 -4.36 -5.68
CA PRO A 63 0.66 -3.84 -6.88
C PRO A 63 1.74 -3.12 -7.69
N ASN A 64 1.60 -3.15 -9.00
CA ASN A 64 2.52 -2.42 -9.86
C ASN A 64 2.39 -0.90 -9.62
N MET A 65 3.43 -0.18 -10.07
CA MET A 65 3.50 1.28 -9.93
C MET A 65 2.30 1.98 -10.59
N LYS A 66 1.76 1.47 -11.70
CA LYS A 66 0.58 2.05 -12.35
C LYS A 66 -0.63 2.07 -11.42
N THR A 67 -0.90 0.98 -10.70
CA THR A 67 -2.01 0.90 -9.75
C THR A 67 -1.84 1.86 -8.58
N ILE A 68 -0.62 1.98 -8.04
CA ILE A 68 -0.32 2.95 -6.98
C ILE A 68 -0.60 4.37 -7.47
N LEU A 69 -0.06 4.77 -8.63
CA LEU A 69 -0.29 6.11 -9.19
C LEU A 69 -1.78 6.39 -9.47
N THR A 70 -2.52 5.39 -9.96
CA THR A 70 -3.97 5.52 -10.16
C THR A 70 -4.70 5.72 -8.83
N TYR A 71 -4.35 4.97 -7.79
CA TYR A 71 -4.94 5.13 -6.46
C TYR A 71 -4.62 6.49 -5.85
N THR A 72 -3.34 6.91 -5.88
CA THR A 72 -2.87 8.21 -5.39
C THR A 72 -3.59 9.37 -6.09
N ARG A 73 -3.75 9.32 -7.42
CA ARG A 73 -4.50 10.35 -8.16
C ARG A 73 -5.98 10.37 -7.79
N ALA A 74 -6.59 9.22 -7.52
CA ALA A 74 -7.99 9.16 -7.08
C ALA A 74 -8.21 9.78 -5.69
N LEU A 75 -7.16 9.88 -4.87
CA LEU A 75 -7.15 10.65 -3.61
C LEU A 75 -6.91 12.15 -3.82
N GLY A 76 -6.72 12.62 -5.06
CA GLY A 76 -6.31 14.00 -5.35
C GLY A 76 -4.90 14.34 -4.89
N LYS A 77 -4.02 13.32 -4.78
CA LYS A 77 -2.61 13.48 -4.35
C LYS A 77 -1.65 13.23 -5.51
N GLU A 78 -0.40 13.58 -5.27
CA GLU A 78 0.71 13.39 -6.21
C GLU A 78 1.89 12.71 -5.51
N LEU A 79 2.56 11.80 -6.22
CA LEU A 79 3.80 11.19 -5.76
C LEU A 79 4.97 12.01 -6.29
N THR A 80 5.87 12.44 -5.41
CA THR A 80 7.05 13.25 -5.78
C THR A 80 8.35 12.56 -5.34
N ILE A 81 9.40 12.76 -6.13
CA ILE A 81 10.76 12.35 -5.78
C ILE A 81 11.45 13.55 -5.14
N LYS A 82 12.14 13.32 -4.02
CA LYS A 82 12.94 14.34 -3.33
C LYS A 82 14.37 14.37 -3.85
#